data_AF-A0A7M7NUN6-F1
#
_entry.id   AF-A0A7M7NUN6-F1
#
_cell.length_a   1.000
_cell.length_b   1.000
_cell.length_c   1.000
_cell.angle_alpha   90.00
_cell.angle_beta   90.00
_cell.angle_gamma   90.00
#
_symmetry.space_group_name_H-M   'P 1'
#
loop_
_entity.id
_entity.type
_entity.pdbx_description
1 polymer ?
#
loop_
_entity_poly.entity_id
_entity_poly.type
_entity_poly.pdbx_seq_one_letter_code
_entity_poly.pdbx_strand_id
1 'polypeptide(L)'
;MKALNWWAPNVMAGIPEIYCGLRDDHRRTIERIETIKTKELATNQNCWDSGHCIQTLESVLSQIKELVPEDDPNSFKRAVLTIRSVDGGSGMNTVEIQKRNGQEGDRFVEEDDIQLIFKGNE
;
A
#
# COMPACT_ATOMS: atom_id res chain seq x y z
N MET A 1 -5.63 -10.86 0.21
CA MET A 1 -5.50 -9.40 0.00
C MET A 1 -6.55 -8.52 0.70
N LYS A 2 -7.27 -8.99 1.73
CA LYS A 2 -8.12 -8.12 2.57
C LYS A 2 -7.40 -7.64 3.84
N ALA A 3 -6.56 -8.48 4.43
CA ALA A 3 -5.84 -8.17 5.67
C ALA A 3 -4.90 -6.97 5.52
N LEU A 4 -4.13 -6.88 4.44
CA LEU A 4 -3.26 -5.72 4.18
C LEU A 4 -4.06 -4.43 4.00
N ASN A 5 -5.13 -4.47 3.19
CA ASN A 5 -5.99 -3.31 2.93
C ASN A 5 -6.73 -2.82 4.19
N TRP A 6 -6.94 -3.70 5.16
CA TRP A 6 -7.45 -3.31 6.48
C TRP A 6 -6.33 -2.85 7.39
N TRP A 7 -5.17 -3.49 7.37
CA TRP A 7 -4.05 -3.16 8.23
C TRP A 7 -3.49 -1.76 7.94
N ALA A 8 -3.13 -1.46 6.69
CA ALA A 8 -2.40 -0.27 6.32
C ALA A 8 -3.10 1.05 6.76
N PRO A 9 -4.37 1.31 6.39
CA PRO A 9 -5.03 2.54 6.82
C PRO A 9 -5.24 2.61 8.33
N ASN A 10 -5.52 1.48 8.99
CA ASN A 10 -5.72 1.46 10.44
C ASN A 10 -4.41 1.71 11.20
N VAL A 11 -3.27 1.19 10.72
CA VAL A 11 -1.95 1.51 11.30
C VAL A 11 -1.62 2.98 11.11
N MET A 12 -1.79 3.53 9.91
CA MET A 12 -1.52 4.95 9.64
C MET A 12 -2.38 5.89 10.50
N ALA A 13 -3.64 5.52 10.73
CA ALA A 13 -4.57 6.29 11.56
C ALA A 13 -4.44 6.02 13.08
N GLY A 14 -3.57 5.08 13.49
CA GLY A 14 -3.44 4.69 14.90
C GLY A 14 -4.66 3.94 15.48
N ILE A 15 -5.48 3.32 14.62
CA ILE A 15 -6.68 2.60 15.03
C ILE A 15 -6.30 1.21 15.54
N PRO A 16 -6.62 0.87 16.81
CA PRO A 16 -6.15 -0.37 17.42
C PRO A 16 -6.99 -1.61 17.07
N GLU A 17 -8.26 -1.42 16.71
CA GLU A 17 -9.25 -2.50 16.54
C GLU A 17 -10.15 -2.26 15.33
N ILE A 18 -10.52 -3.35 14.67
CA ILE A 18 -11.39 -3.38 13.51
C ILE A 18 -12.57 -4.29 13.83
N TYR A 19 -13.79 -3.78 13.67
CA TYR A 19 -15.03 -4.53 13.85
C TYR A 19 -15.55 -4.97 12.48
N CYS A 20 -15.50 -6.27 12.20
CA CYS A 20 -15.91 -6.84 10.93
C CYS A 20 -17.23 -7.62 11.08
N GLY A 21 -18.30 -7.11 10.45
CA GLY A 21 -19.57 -7.82 10.32
C GLY A 21 -19.47 -8.88 9.23
N LEU A 22 -19.50 -10.15 9.62
CA LEU A 22 -19.46 -11.27 8.70
C LEU A 22 -20.87 -11.62 8.26
N ARG A 23 -21.09 -11.45 6.96
CA ARG A 23 -22.37 -11.58 6.28
C ARG A 23 -22.55 -13.01 5.78
N ASP A 24 -23.73 -13.56 5.99
CA ASP A 24 -24.21 -14.71 5.23
C ASP A 24 -24.76 -14.21 3.88
N ASP A 25 -24.13 -14.63 2.79
CA ASP A 25 -24.50 -14.23 1.44
C ASP A 25 -25.83 -14.84 0.96
N HIS A 26 -26.26 -15.96 1.54
CA HIS A 26 -27.55 -16.58 1.24
C HIS A 26 -28.69 -15.80 1.89
N ARG A 27 -28.55 -15.45 3.17
CA ARG A 27 -29.58 -14.73 3.93
C ARG A 27 -29.47 -13.21 3.82
N ARG A 28 -28.34 -12.71 3.29
CA ARG A 28 -27.99 -11.28 3.17
C ARG A 28 -28.02 -10.52 4.49
N THR A 29 -27.73 -11.21 5.60
CA THR A 29 -27.73 -10.66 6.96
C THR A 29 -26.35 -10.80 7.59
N ILE A 30 -25.97 -9.86 8.46
CA ILE A 30 -24.78 -10.00 9.30
C ILE A 30 -25.08 -11.04 10.37
N GLU A 31 -24.30 -12.12 10.42
CA GLU A 31 -24.49 -13.20 11.40
C GLU A 31 -23.63 -13.00 12.66
N ARG A 32 -22.42 -12.47 12.49
CA ARG A 32 -21.50 -12.24 13.59
C ARG A 32 -20.64 -11.00 13.36
N ILE A 33 -20.21 -10.39 14.45
CA ILE A 33 -19.22 -9.31 14.43
C ILE A 33 -17.96 -9.87 15.07
N GLU A 34 -16.87 -9.87 14.31
CA GLU A 34 -15.55 -10.21 14.82
C GLU A 34 -14.77 -8.93 15.12
N THR A 35 -14.11 -8.91 16.27
CA THR A 35 -13.17 -7.84 16.63
C THR A 35 -11.77 -8.34 16.33
N ILE A 36 -11.03 -7.61 15.50
CA ILE A 36 -9.69 -7.94 15.07
C ILE A 36 -8.77 -6.83 15.54
N LYS A 37 -7.69 -7.16 16.26
CA LYS A 37 -6.68 -6.14 16.56
C LYS A 37 -5.88 -5.83 15.32
N THR A 38 -5.69 -4.56 15.02
CA THR A 38 -4.93 -4.12 13.84
C THR A 38 -3.54 -4.74 13.82
N LYS A 39 -2.85 -4.83 14.97
CA LYS A 39 -1.51 -5.44 15.07
C LYS A 39 -1.49 -6.92 14.69
N GLU A 40 -2.57 -7.65 14.93
CA GLU A 40 -2.66 -9.09 14.66
C GLU A 40 -2.89 -9.39 13.17
N LEU A 41 -3.33 -8.40 12.37
CA LEU A 41 -3.49 -8.58 10.93
C LEU A 41 -2.16 -8.83 10.21
N ALA A 42 -1.06 -8.24 10.70
CA ALA A 42 0.28 -8.42 10.14
C ALA A 42 0.90 -9.78 10.46
N THR A 43 0.56 -10.36 11.61
CA THR A 43 1.20 -11.59 12.09
C THR A 43 0.53 -12.85 11.57
N ASN A 44 -0.75 -12.76 11.17
CA ASN A 44 -1.59 -13.95 11.01
C ASN A 44 -1.62 -14.55 9.58
N GLN A 45 -0.97 -13.94 8.57
CA GLN A 45 -1.22 -14.36 7.18
C GLN A 45 -0.01 -14.74 6.31
N ASN A 46 1.24 -14.73 6.79
CA ASN A 46 2.42 -15.21 6.02
C ASN A 46 2.65 -14.63 4.60
N CYS A 47 1.82 -13.70 4.11
CA CYS A 47 1.86 -13.23 2.72
C CYS A 47 2.29 -11.77 2.56
N TRP A 48 2.63 -11.06 3.64
CA TRP A 48 3.23 -9.73 3.60
C TRP A 48 3.93 -9.42 4.94
N ASP A 49 5.01 -8.65 4.88
CA ASP A 49 5.79 -8.23 6.06
C ASP A 49 5.47 -6.76 6.38
N SER A 50 4.93 -6.52 7.58
CA SER A 50 4.58 -5.16 8.02
C SER A 50 5.79 -4.22 8.12
N GLY A 51 6.94 -4.72 8.58
CA GLY A 51 8.16 -3.94 8.67
C GLY A 51 8.64 -3.54 7.29
N HIS A 52 8.57 -4.45 6.33
CA HIS A 52 8.87 -4.19 4.93
C HIS A 52 7.94 -3.12 4.33
N CYS A 53 6.63 -3.22 4.59
CA CYS A 53 5.67 -2.20 4.12
C CYS A 53 6.00 -0.80 4.64
N ILE A 54 6.34 -0.67 5.92
CA ILE A 54 6.72 0.60 6.53
C ILE A 54 8.03 1.14 5.94
N GLN A 55 9.05 0.28 5.78
CA GLN A 55 10.33 0.68 5.19
C GLN A 55 10.18 1.16 3.75
N THR A 56 9.37 0.46 2.94
CA THR A 56 9.08 0.89 1.58
C THR A 56 8.37 2.24 1.57
N LEU A 57 7.38 2.45 2.45
CA LEU A 57 6.68 3.73 2.57
C LEU A 57 7.65 4.86 2.97
N GLU A 58 8.52 4.65 3.95
CA GLU A 58 9.54 5.62 4.37
C GLU A 58 10.51 5.98 3.24
N SER A 59 10.94 4.99 2.45
CA SER A 59 11.79 5.21 1.28
C SER A 59 11.08 6.07 0.23
N VAL A 60 9.82 5.76 -0.09
CA VAL A 60 9.00 6.54 -1.04
C VAL A 60 8.81 7.97 -0.55
N LEU A 61 8.45 8.16 0.73
CA LEU A 61 8.29 9.50 1.31
C LEU A 61 9.59 10.30 1.31
N SER A 62 10.73 9.64 1.49
CA SER A 62 12.05 10.28 1.41
C SER A 62 12.36 10.75 -0.01
N GLN A 63 12.09 9.91 -1.03
CA GLN A 63 12.21 10.33 -2.43
C GLN A 63 11.28 11.51 -2.75
N ILE A 64 10.04 11.51 -2.26
CA ILE A 64 9.11 12.65 -2.45
C ILE A 64 9.69 13.95 -1.88
N LYS A 65 10.27 13.89 -0.68
CA LYS A 65 10.92 15.07 -0.05
C LYS A 65 12.08 15.60 -0.87
N GLU A 66 12.91 14.73 -1.44
CA GLU A 66 14.01 15.14 -2.32
C GLU A 66 13.52 15.78 -3.63
N LEU A 67 12.38 15.30 -4.13
CA LEU A 67 11.80 15.81 -5.36
C LEU A 67 11.21 17.21 -5.20
N VAL A 68 10.66 17.53 -4.04
CA VAL A 68 10.01 18.81 -3.69
C VAL A 68 10.83 19.53 -2.61
N PRO A 69 12.03 20.05 -2.95
CA PRO A 69 12.87 20.74 -1.98
C PRO A 69 12.38 22.17 -1.67
N GLU A 70 11.50 22.73 -2.50
CA GLU A 70 11.01 24.10 -2.31
C GLU A 70 9.80 24.13 -1.39
N ASP A 71 9.86 24.98 -0.36
CA ASP A 71 8.74 25.31 0.52
C ASP A 71 7.90 26.46 -0.09
N ASP A 72 7.36 26.23 -1.29
CA ASP A 72 6.45 27.14 -1.98
C ASP A 72 5.09 26.46 -2.18
N PRO A 73 4.01 26.96 -1.55
CA PRO A 73 2.68 26.36 -1.68
C PRO A 73 2.10 26.46 -3.09
N ASN A 74 2.66 27.28 -3.98
CA ASN A 74 2.25 27.37 -5.39
C ASN A 74 3.09 26.49 -6.32
N SER A 75 4.18 25.91 -5.82
CA SER A 75 4.99 24.95 -6.55
C SER A 75 4.32 23.59 -6.52
N PHE A 76 4.03 23.03 -7.69
CA PHE A 76 3.55 21.66 -7.81
C PHE A 76 4.50 20.85 -8.69
N LYS A 77 4.80 19.63 -8.26
CA LYS A 77 5.57 18.68 -9.06
C LYS A 77 4.73 17.45 -9.31
N ARG A 78 4.68 17.04 -10.56
CA ARG A 78 4.09 15.76 -10.95
C ARG A 78 5.18 14.73 -11.00
N ALA A 79 4.92 13.59 -10.36
CA ALA A 79 5.83 12.49 -10.34
C ALA A 79 5.09 11.19 -10.70
N VAL A 80 5.80 10.28 -11.36
CA VAL A 80 5.26 8.97 -11.72
C VAL A 80 5.90 7.95 -10.80
N LEU A 81 5.06 7.16 -10.13
CA LEU A 81 5.48 6.01 -9.33
C LEU A 81 5.68 4.83 -10.28
N THR A 82 6.93 4.44 -10.52
CA THR A 82 7.21 3.23 -11.30
C THR A 82 7.54 2.08 -10.37
N ILE A 83 6.82 0.98 -10.50
CA ILE A 83 7.02 -0.25 -9.73
C ILE A 83 7.68 -1.25 -10.67
N ARG A 84 8.92 -1.64 -10.40
CA ARG A 84 9.60 -2.70 -11.16
C ARG A 84 9.70 -3.96 -10.32
N SER A 85 9.13 -5.06 -10.84
CA SER A 85 9.40 -6.41 -10.33
C SER A 85 10.85 -6.78 -10.65
N VAL A 86 11.59 -7.26 -9.66
CA VAL A 86 12.94 -7.79 -9.88
C VAL A 86 12.81 -9.26 -10.22
N ASP A 87 13.20 -9.62 -11.45
CA ASP A 87 13.20 -11.01 -11.91
C ASP A 87 14.12 -11.86 -11.02
N GLY A 88 13.52 -12.71 -10.20
CA GLY A 88 14.25 -13.63 -9.33
C GLY A 88 13.65 -13.75 -7.93
N GLY A 89 12.43 -14.31 -7.84
CA GLY A 89 11.88 -15.12 -6.73
C GLY A 89 11.87 -14.61 -5.29
N SER A 90 12.51 -13.48 -4.98
CA SER A 90 12.66 -12.94 -3.62
C SER A 90 13.03 -11.44 -3.64
N GLY A 91 13.07 -10.81 -4.81
CA GLY A 91 13.60 -9.46 -5.02
C GLY A 91 12.55 -8.37 -4.91
N MET A 92 12.76 -7.47 -3.95
CA MET A 92 12.06 -6.20 -3.73
C MET A 92 11.57 -5.52 -5.01
N ASN A 93 10.31 -5.09 -5.05
CA ASN A 93 9.87 -4.13 -6.04
C ASN A 93 10.64 -2.81 -5.83
N THR A 94 11.38 -2.36 -6.85
CA THR A 94 12.04 -1.05 -6.77
C THR A 94 11.02 0.02 -7.13
N VAL A 95 10.81 0.95 -6.20
CA VAL A 95 9.91 2.08 -6.39
C VAL A 95 10.75 3.31 -6.75
N GLU A 96 10.68 3.72 -8.01
CA GLU A 96 11.33 4.92 -8.50
C GLU A 96 10.28 6.01 -8.71
N ILE A 97 10.55 7.20 -8.16
CA ILE A 97 9.75 8.39 -8.44
C ILE A 97 10.53 9.30 -9.39
N GLN A 98 9.99 9.49 -10.60
CA GLN A 98 10.62 10.34 -11.61
C GLN A 98 9.81 11.63 -11.82
N LYS A 99 10.50 12.79 -11.91
CA LYS A 99 9.87 14.08 -12.26
C LYS A 99 9.32 14.01 -13.68
N ARG A 100 8.04 14.36 -13.86
CA ARG A 100 7.42 14.36 -15.19
C ARG A 100 7.68 15.67 -15.91
N ASN A 101 8.53 15.63 -16.94
CA ASN A 101 8.67 16.72 -17.90
C ASN A 101 7.60 16.60 -18.99
N GLY A 102 6.33 16.79 -18.63
CA GLY A 102 5.26 17.19 -19.56
C GLY A 102 4.99 16.37 -20.84
N GLN A 103 5.39 15.10 -20.98
CA GLN A 103 5.01 14.31 -22.17
C GLN A 103 3.68 13.56 -22.03
N GLU A 104 2.95 13.53 -23.15
CA GLU A 104 1.60 13.01 -23.37
C GLU A 104 1.69 11.50 -23.67
N GLY A 105 1.11 10.64 -22.82
CA GLY A 105 1.11 9.18 -23.06
C GLY A 105 1.08 8.26 -21.83
N ASP A 106 1.30 8.77 -20.61
CA ASP A 106 1.40 7.89 -19.43
C ASP A 106 0.05 7.28 -19.03
N ARG A 107 0.02 5.95 -18.85
CA ARG A 107 -1.05 5.23 -18.16
C ARG A 107 -0.94 5.45 -16.65
N PHE A 108 -2.09 5.60 -15.99
CA PHE A 108 -2.17 5.63 -14.54
C PHE A 108 -1.77 4.27 -13.96
N VAL A 109 -1.12 4.25 -12.80
CA VAL A 109 -0.97 3.03 -12.01
C VAL A 109 -2.38 2.64 -11.57
N GLU A 110 -2.92 1.56 -12.15
CA GLU A 110 -4.26 1.09 -11.79
C GLU A 110 -4.19 0.32 -10.45
N GLU A 111 -5.34 0.18 -9.79
CA GLU A 111 -5.42 -0.48 -8.47
C GLU A 111 -4.79 -1.90 -8.47
N ASP A 112 -4.84 -2.57 -9.63
CA ASP A 112 -4.25 -3.89 -9.85
C ASP A 112 -2.71 -3.89 -9.80
N ASP A 113 -2.06 -2.78 -10.18
CA ASP A 113 -0.60 -2.64 -10.12
C ASP A 113 -0.10 -2.48 -8.67
N ILE A 114 -0.94 -1.89 -7.80
CA ILE A 114 -0.65 -1.77 -6.37
C ILE A 114 -0.68 -3.14 -5.70
N GLN A 115 -1.54 -4.05 -6.16
CA GLN A 115 -1.62 -5.41 -5.63
C GLN A 115 -0.35 -6.24 -5.90
N LEU A 116 0.37 -5.94 -6.98
CA LEU A 116 1.65 -6.58 -7.31
C LEU A 116 2.78 -6.18 -6.34
N ILE A 117 2.69 -5.00 -5.70
CA ILE A 117 3.68 -4.54 -4.70
C ILE A 117 3.76 -5.50 -3.51
N PHE A 118 2.62 -6.08 -3.13
CA PHE A 118 2.46 -6.85 -1.90
C PHE A 118 2.25 -8.34 -2.11
N LYS A 119 2.33 -8.84 -3.35
CA LYS A 119 2.39 -10.28 -3.62
C LYS A 119 3.82 -10.78 -3.38
N GLY A 120 4.13 -11.03 -2.10
CA GLY A 120 5.26 -11.85 -1.69
C GLY A 120 4.80 -13.28 -1.39
N ASN A 121 5.31 -14.24 -2.15
CA ASN A 121 5.32 -15.69 -1.95
C ASN A 121 3.95 -16.41 -1.97
N GLU A 122 3.58 -16.93 -3.15
CA GLU A 122 2.86 -18.21 -3.24
C GLU A 122 3.83 -19.38 -2.96
#